data_AF-A0A7V0IAR8-F1
#
_entry.id   AF-A0A7V0IAR8-F1
#
_cell.length_a   1.000
_cell.length_b   1.000
_cell.length_c   1.000
_cell.angle_alpha   90.00
_cell.angle_beta   90.00
_cell.angle_gamma   90.00
#
_symmetry.space_group_name_H-M   'P 1'
#
loop_
_entity.id
_entity.type
_entity.pdbx_description
1 polymer ?
#
loop_
_entity_poly.entity_id
_entity_poly.type
_entity_poly.pdbx_seq_one_letter_code
_entity_poly.pdbx_strand_id
1 'polypeptide(L)'
;MKYFKYLLTYRWTVGMIAWILMRITGIMLFIFLVIHLTVFFLFGKSQAAFSHFLVLRERTIIKFLEPLLIFTVCYHALNGCKIIFMD
;
A
#
# COMPACT_ATOMS: atom_id res chain seq x y z
N MET A 1 11.68 24.55 -12.51
CA MET A 1 10.70 24.12 -13.54
C MET A 1 11.31 23.35 -14.73
N LYS A 2 12.63 23.41 -15.00
CA LYS A 2 13.29 22.69 -16.13
C LYS A 2 13.20 21.16 -16.02
N TYR A 3 13.36 20.60 -14.81
CA TYR A 3 13.35 19.15 -14.55
C TYR A 3 11.98 18.49 -14.75
N PHE A 4 10.91 19.19 -14.40
CA PHE A 4 9.54 18.69 -14.60
C PHE A 4 9.21 18.49 -16.09
N LYS A 5 9.77 19.34 -16.95
CA LYS A 5 9.62 19.24 -18.40
C LYS A 5 10.22 17.94 -18.94
N TYR A 6 11.35 17.48 -18.40
CA TYR A 6 11.96 16.21 -18.81
C TYR A 6 11.16 14.98 -18.37
N LEU A 7 10.51 15.02 -17.19
CA LEU A 7 9.63 13.95 -16.73
C LEU A 7 8.37 13.81 -17.59
N LEU A 8 7.80 14.94 -18.03
CA LEU A 8 6.63 14.95 -18.92
C LEU A 8 6.96 14.53 -20.36
N THR A 9 8.18 14.82 -20.84
CA THR A 9 8.65 14.38 -22.16
C THR A 9 9.15 12.93 -22.16
N TYR A 10 9.32 12.31 -20.99
CA TYR A 10 9.78 10.93 -20.90
C TYR A 10 8.74 9.97 -21.50
N ARG A 11 9.20 9.04 -22.34
CA ARG A 11 8.32 8.05 -22.99
C ARG A 11 8.07 6.88 -22.04
N TRP A 12 6.99 6.98 -21.28
CA TRP A 12 6.53 5.96 -20.35
C TRP A 12 6.18 4.66 -21.08
N THR A 13 6.88 3.57 -20.77
CA THR A 13 6.55 2.23 -21.23
C THR A 13 5.71 1.50 -20.19
N VAL A 14 4.92 0.51 -20.62
CA VAL A 14 4.11 -0.33 -19.71
C VAL A 14 5.00 -1.00 -18.65
N GLY A 15 6.19 -1.46 -19.04
CA GLY A 15 7.16 -2.04 -18.12
C GLY A 15 7.65 -1.06 -17.06
N MET A 16 7.91 0.20 -17.43
CA MET A 16 8.32 1.23 -16.49
C MET A 16 7.21 1.61 -15.50
N ILE A 17 5.96 1.70 -15.97
CA ILE A 17 4.81 1.94 -15.08
C ILE A 17 4.65 0.77 -14.11
N ALA A 18 4.71 -0.47 -14.61
CA ALA A 18 4.63 -1.66 -13.76
C ALA A 18 5.78 -1.74 -12.74
N TRP A 19 6.98 -1.30 -13.15
CA TRP A 19 8.14 -1.20 -12.28
C TRP A 19 7.88 -0.18 -11.15
N ILE A 20 7.42 1.03 -11.46
CA ILE A 20 7.14 2.07 -10.45
C ILE A 20 6.06 1.61 -9.48
N LEU A 21 4.95 1.10 -10.00
CA LEU A 21 3.84 0.64 -9.16
C LEU A 21 4.26 -0.48 -8.21
N MET A 22 5.18 -1.38 -8.60
CA MET A 22 5.73 -2.40 -7.70
C MET A 22 6.41 -1.78 -6.47
N ARG A 23 7.17 -0.69 -6.66
CA ARG A 23 7.89 -0.02 -5.57
C ARG A 23 6.92 0.76 -4.68
N ILE A 24 6.00 1.50 -5.29
CA ILE A 24 5.00 2.28 -4.55
C ILE A 24 4.15 1.35 -3.68
N THR A 25 3.63 0.26 -4.25
CA THR A 25 2.84 -0.72 -3.49
C THR A 25 3.66 -1.38 -2.39
N GLY A 26 4.94 -1.69 -2.61
CA GLY A 26 5.82 -2.22 -1.57
C GLY A 26 5.99 -1.27 -0.38
N ILE A 27 6.19 0.02 -0.65
CA ILE A 27 6.27 1.06 0.40
C ILE A 27 4.94 1.19 1.15
N MET A 28 3.82 1.17 0.44
CA MET A 28 2.49 1.19 1.06
C MET A 28 2.26 -0.02 1.97
N LEU A 29 2.66 -1.22 1.55
CA LEU A 29 2.55 -2.45 2.35
C LEU A 29 3.47 -2.41 3.58
N PHE A 30 4.68 -1.87 3.46
CA PHE A 30 5.56 -1.69 4.60
C PHE A 30 4.95 -0.76 5.66
N ILE A 31 4.42 0.40 5.25
CA ILE A 31 3.74 1.34 6.15
C ILE A 31 2.50 0.68 6.77
N PHE A 32 1.71 -0.02 5.95
CA PHE A 32 0.55 -0.76 6.42
C PHE A 32 0.95 -1.79 7.49
N LEU A 33 2.02 -2.56 7.29
CA LEU A 33 2.48 -3.55 8.26
C LEU A 33 2.80 -2.95 9.62
N VAL A 34 3.46 -1.78 9.67
CA VAL A 34 3.74 -1.09 10.94
C VAL A 34 2.45 -0.68 11.67
N ILE A 35 1.50 -0.08 10.94
CA ILE A 35 0.19 0.28 11.49
C ILE A 35 -0.58 -0.97 11.94
N HIS A 36 -0.56 -2.02 11.11
CA HIS A 36 -1.28 -3.27 11.35
C HIS A 36 -0.77 -4.00 12.59
N LEU A 37 0.55 -4.07 12.78
CA LEU A 37 1.16 -4.62 13.99
C LEU A 37 0.76 -3.83 15.24
N THR A 38 0.67 -2.50 15.13
CA THR A 38 0.21 -1.65 16.24
C THR A 38 -1.21 -2.01 16.68
N VAL A 39 -2.12 -2.26 15.71
CA VAL A 39 -3.49 -2.71 16.01
C VAL A 39 -3.50 -4.07 16.70
N PHE A 40 -2.67 -5.01 16.24
CA PHE A 40 -2.52 -6.32 16.87
C PHE A 40 -2.04 -6.20 18.33
N PHE A 41 -1.10 -5.30 18.61
CA PHE A 41 -0.66 -5.04 19.98
C PHE A 41 -1.78 -4.43 20.85
N LEU A 42 -2.59 -3.52 20.31
CA LEU A 42 -3.73 -2.94 21.04
C LEU A 42 -4.79 -4.01 21.37
N PHE A 43 -5.04 -4.92 20.44
CA PHE A 43 -5.94 -6.07 20.64
C PHE A 43 -5.49 -6.94 21.82
N GLY A 44 -4.19 -7.23 21.92
CA GLY A 44 -3.64 -8.03 23.02
C GLY A 44 -3.51 -7.31 24.37
N LYS A 45 -3.58 -5.97 24.40
CA LYS A 45 -3.32 -5.17 25.61
C LYS A 45 -4.53 -5.06 26.54
N SER A 46 -5.69 -4.67 26.02
CA SER A 46 -6.94 -4.59 26.79
C SER A 46 -8.14 -4.40 25.86
N GLN A 47 -9.32 -4.80 26.33
CA GLN A 47 -10.57 -4.59 25.61
C GLN A 47 -10.84 -3.10 25.34
N ALA A 48 -10.55 -2.21 26.31
CA ALA A 48 -10.73 -0.78 26.15
C ALA A 48 -9.84 -0.18 25.04
N ALA A 49 -8.57 -0.60 24.97
CA ALA A 49 -7.63 -0.13 23.95
C ALA A 49 -8.08 -0.53 22.53
N PHE A 50 -8.59 -1.75 22.37
CA PHE A 50 -9.12 -2.22 21.09
C PHE A 50 -10.44 -1.54 20.70
N SER A 51 -11.33 -1.27 21.66
CA SER A 51 -12.59 -0.54 21.41
C SER A 51 -12.34 0.85 20.81
N HIS A 52 -11.32 1.57 21.27
CA HIS A 52 -10.94 2.86 20.66
C HIS A 52 -10.52 2.73 19.19
N PHE A 53 -9.80 1.66 18.84
CA PHE A 53 -9.45 1.39 17.45
C PHE A 53 -10.68 1.07 16.58
N LEU A 54 -11.64 0.30 17.10
CA LEU A 54 -12.88 -0.01 16.38
C LEU A 54 -13.66 1.25 16.01
N VAL A 55 -13.71 2.25 16.90
CA VAL A 55 -14.33 3.56 16.60
C VAL A 55 -13.55 4.31 15.51
N LEU A 56 -12.21 4.24 15.54
CA LEU A 56 -11.37 4.88 14.51
C LEU A 56 -11.59 4.25 13.13
N ARG A 57 -11.72 2.92 13.05
CA ARG A 57 -11.97 2.16 11.81
C ARG A 57 -13.25 2.62 11.12
N GLU A 58 -14.27 3.05 11.86
CA GLU A 58 -15.56 3.47 11.26
C GLU A 58 -15.48 4.75 10.42
N ARG A 59 -14.38 5.51 10.50
CA ARG A 59 -14.19 6.71 9.70
C ARG A 59 -14.21 6.37 8.21
N THR A 60 -14.96 7.17 7.45
CA THR A 60 -15.12 7.01 5.98
C THR A 60 -13.80 6.85 5.24
N ILE A 61 -12.76 7.60 5.64
CA ILE A 61 -11.45 7.49 5.00
C ILE A 61 -10.82 6.10 5.16
N ILE A 62 -10.97 5.47 6.33
CA ILE A 62 -10.43 4.12 6.58
C ILE A 62 -11.19 3.09 5.74
N LYS A 63 -12.52 3.24 5.62
CA LYS A 63 -13.35 2.39 4.75
C LYS A 63 -12.95 2.48 3.27
N PHE A 64 -12.39 3.60 2.81
CA PHE A 64 -11.80 3.71 1.47
C PHE A 64 -10.39 3.11 1.38
N LEU A 65 -9.62 3.15 2.46
CA LEU A 65 -8.28 2.55 2.51
C LEU A 65 -8.32 1.02 2.52
N GLU A 66 -9.37 0.40 3.04
CA GLU A 66 -9.56 -1.06 3.03
C GLU A 66 -9.53 -1.69 1.61
N PRO A 67 -10.38 -1.28 0.65
CA PRO A 67 -10.32 -1.81 -0.71
C PRO A 67 -9.05 -1.39 -1.46
N LEU A 68 -8.51 -0.20 -1.16
CA LEU A 68 -7.22 0.23 -1.72
C LEU A 68 -6.07 -0.68 -1.27
N LEU A 69 -6.09 -1.12 -0.02
CA LEU A 69 -5.13 -2.08 0.51
C LEU A 69 -5.25 -3.43 -0.19
N ILE A 70 -6.47 -3.93 -0.42
CA ILE A 70 -6.68 -5.18 -1.18
C ILE A 70 -6.05 -5.06 -2.57
N PHE A 71 -6.34 -3.97 -3.29
CA PHE A 71 -5.71 -3.70 -4.58
C PHE A 71 -4.19 -3.66 -4.48
N THR A 72 -3.65 -2.98 -3.48
CA THR A 72 -2.19 -2.85 -3.24
C THR A 72 -1.54 -4.22 -3.05
N VAL A 73 -2.11 -5.07 -2.19
CA VAL A 73 -1.61 -6.44 -1.94
C VAL A 73 -1.68 -7.27 -3.21
N CYS A 74 -2.85 -7.32 -3.88
CA CYS A 74 -3.04 -8.12 -5.08
C CYS A 74 -2.09 -7.71 -6.20
N TYR A 75 -1.98 -6.40 -6.46
CA TYR A 75 -1.07 -5.88 -7.48
C TYR A 75 0.38 -6.25 -7.16
N HIS A 76 0.82 -6.00 -5.92
CA HIS A 76 2.20 -6.26 -5.51
C HIS A 76 2.55 -7.74 -5.62
N ALA A 77 1.66 -8.62 -5.15
CA ALA A 77 1.87 -10.07 -5.23
C ALA A 77 1.91 -10.55 -6.69
N LEU A 78 0.93 -10.19 -7.51
CA LEU A 78 0.86 -10.64 -8.91
C LEU A 78 2.03 -10.13 -9.74
N ASN A 79 2.43 -8.87 -9.59
CA ASN A 79 3.57 -8.33 -10.30
C ASN A 79 4.90 -8.89 -9.78
N GLY A 80 5.00 -9.18 -8.48
CA GLY A 80 6.13 -9.92 -7.89
C GLY A 80 6.27 -11.33 -8.48
N CYS A 81 5.17 -12.09 -8.54
CA CYS A 81 5.14 -13.39 -9.21
C CYS A 81 5.55 -13.30 -10.68
N LYS A 82 5.05 -12.29 -11.40
CA LYS A 82 5.44 -12.03 -12.79
C LYS A 82 6.96 -11.84 -12.93
N ILE A 83 7.58 -11.07 -12.03
CA ILE A 83 9.04 -10.87 -12.04
C ILE A 83 9.75 -12.20 -11.79
N ILE A 84 9.34 -12.97 -10.77
CA ILE A 84 9.93 -14.28 -10.46
C ILE A 84 9.86 -15.26 -11.63
N PHE A 85 8.78 -15.25 -12.42
CA PHE A 85 8.63 -16.13 -13.58
C PHE A 85 9.36 -15.66 -14.84
N MET A 86 9.71 -14.37 -14.93
CA MET A 86 10.33 -13.77 -16.12
C MET A 86 11.84 -13.55 -15.98
N ASP A 87 12.33 -13.46 -14.75
CA ASP A 87 13.76 -13.46 -14.41
C ASP A 87 14.28 -14.91 -14.31
#